data_AF-A0A2D7N9R0-F1
#
_entry.id   AF-A0A2D7N9R0-F1
#
_cell.length_a   1.000
_cell.length_b   1.000
_cell.length_c   1.000
_cell.angle_alpha   90.00
_cell.angle_beta   90.00
_cell.angle_gamma   90.00
#
_symmetry.space_group_name_H-M   'P 1'
#
loop_
_entity.id
_entity.type
_entity.pdbx_description
1 polymer ?
#
loop_
_entity_poly.entity_id
_entity_poly.type
_entity_poly.pdbx_seq_one_letter_code
_entity_poly.pdbx_strand_id
1 'polypeptide(L)'
;MPITKIQYKNLKEYYDYQRLLEFNRELLKKRLNRVEGKVFGPLGVINADNMFDDIWATVSSDDLEKPDKNWVPKDSKLKFEWE
;
A
#
# COMPACT_ATOMS: atom_id res chain seq x y z
N MET A 1 15.14 0.47 -9.21
CA MET A 1 15.13 -0.22 -10.52
C MET A 1 13.79 -0.91 -10.64
N PRO A 2 13.10 -0.79 -11.79
CA PRO A 2 11.86 -1.51 -12.02
C PRO A 2 12.10 -3.02 -12.11
N ILE A 3 11.05 -3.80 -11.86
CA ILE A 3 11.07 -5.26 -11.96
C ILE A 3 11.15 -5.64 -13.45
N THR A 4 12.21 -6.38 -13.80
CA THR A 4 12.38 -6.92 -15.15
C THR A 4 11.47 -8.12 -15.41
N LYS A 5 11.16 -8.42 -16.69
CA LYS A 5 10.38 -9.62 -17.04
C LYS A 5 10.97 -10.92 -16.49
N ILE A 6 12.31 -11.01 -16.46
CA ILE A 6 13.02 -12.21 -15.99
C ILE A 6 12.84 -12.37 -14.48
N GLN A 7 13.03 -11.28 -13.71
CA GLN A 7 12.79 -11.27 -12.27
C GLN A 7 11.33 -11.62 -11.95
N TYR A 8 10.38 -11.01 -12.65
CA TYR A 8 8.97 -11.29 -12.44
C TYR A 8 8.62 -12.75 -12.73
N LYS A 9 9.15 -13.34 -13.80
CA LYS A 9 8.93 -14.76 -14.10
C LYS A 9 9.51 -15.69 -13.04
N ASN A 10 10.68 -15.38 -12.51
CA ASN A 10 11.35 -16.21 -11.51
C ASN A 10 10.70 -16.10 -10.11
N LEU A 11 10.14 -14.94 -9.78
CA LEU A 11 9.63 -14.62 -8.44
C LEU A 11 8.21 -14.03 -8.52
N LYS A 12 7.35 -14.64 -9.34
CA LYS A 12 6.01 -14.11 -9.63
C LYS A 12 5.19 -13.90 -8.37
N GLU A 13 5.05 -14.93 -7.54
CA GLU A 13 4.25 -14.89 -6.32
C GLU A 13 4.79 -13.88 -5.31
N TYR A 14 6.11 -13.78 -5.19
CA TYR A 14 6.76 -12.80 -4.35
C TYR A 14 6.42 -11.37 -4.80
N TYR A 15 6.59 -11.04 -6.09
CA TYR A 15 6.29 -9.71 -6.60
C TYR A 15 4.80 -9.38 -6.59
N ASP A 16 3.93 -10.36 -6.88
CA ASP A 16 2.48 -10.18 -6.77
C ASP A 16 2.08 -9.86 -5.33
N TYR A 17 2.64 -10.55 -4.35
CA TYR A 17 2.39 -10.28 -2.93
C TYR A 17 2.95 -8.92 -2.49
N GLN A 18 4.18 -8.57 -2.89
CA GLN A 18 4.77 -7.26 -2.60
C GLN A 18 3.92 -6.12 -3.17
N ARG A 19 3.44 -6.26 -4.41
CA ARG A 19 2.55 -5.29 -5.05
C ARG A 19 1.19 -5.22 -4.37
N LEU A 20 0.63 -6.34 -3.91
CA LEU A 20 -0.60 -6.38 -3.12
C LEU A 20 -0.44 -5.59 -1.81
N LEU A 21 0.65 -5.82 -1.08
CA LEU A 21 0.93 -5.10 0.16
C LEU A 21 1.07 -3.61 -0.10
N GLU A 22 1.89 -3.20 -1.08
CA GLU A 22 2.09 -1.78 -1.35
C GLU A 22 0.83 -1.06 -1.84
N PHE A 23 -0.01 -1.72 -2.64
CA PHE A 23 -1.32 -1.17 -2.99
C PHE A 23 -2.15 -0.87 -1.75
N ASN A 24 -2.26 -1.81 -0.81
CA ASN A 24 -3.04 -1.64 0.40
C ASN A 24 -2.45 -0.61 1.35
N ARG A 25 -1.11 -0.52 1.43
CA ARG A 25 -0.43 0.54 2.19
C ARG A 25 -0.75 1.91 1.62
N GLU A 26 -0.64 2.07 0.30
CA GLU A 26 -0.98 3.33 -0.37
C GLU A 26 -2.46 3.69 -0.21
N LEU A 27 -3.34 2.69 -0.30
CA LEU A 27 -4.78 2.86 -0.14
C LEU A 27 -5.13 3.30 1.29
N LEU A 28 -4.55 2.66 2.30
CA LEU A 28 -4.75 3.02 3.70
C LEU A 28 -4.22 4.43 3.98
N LYS A 29 -3.00 4.76 3.54
CA LYS A 29 -2.47 6.14 3.66
C LYS A 29 -3.36 7.16 2.97
N LYS A 30 -3.87 6.86 1.77
CA LYS A 30 -4.79 7.74 1.05
C LYS A 30 -6.12 7.92 1.79
N ARG A 31 -6.62 6.88 2.44
CA ARG A 31 -7.83 6.94 3.29
C ARG A 31 -7.55 7.79 4.54
N LEU A 32 -6.44 7.57 5.22
CA LEU A 32 -6.06 8.30 6.43
C LEU A 32 -5.81 9.78 6.15
N ASN A 33 -5.12 10.13 5.06
CA ASN A 33 -4.92 11.55 4.67
C ASN A 33 -6.24 12.29 4.38
N ARG A 34 -7.33 11.59 4.04
CA ARG A 34 -8.65 12.22 3.87
C ARG A 34 -9.36 12.51 5.20
N VAL A 35 -8.96 11.80 6.24
CA VAL A 35 -9.49 11.82 7.61
C VAL A 35 -8.62 12.72 8.50
N GLU A 36 -7.33 12.83 8.19
CA GLU A 36 -6.37 13.75 8.79
C GLU A 36 -6.92 15.19 8.78
N GLY A 37 -6.93 15.81 9.96
CA GLY A 37 -7.49 17.16 10.15
C GLY A 37 -9.03 17.24 10.24
N LYS A 38 -9.76 16.14 10.01
CA LYS A 38 -11.23 16.08 10.22
C LYS A 38 -11.63 15.36 11.51
N VAL A 39 -10.74 14.53 12.05
CA VAL A 39 -10.96 13.79 13.29
C VAL A 39 -10.11 14.41 14.38
N PHE A 40 -10.78 15.04 15.34
CA PHE A 40 -10.20 15.56 16.56
C PHE A 40 -10.40 14.51 17.66
N GLY A 41 -9.31 13.94 18.16
CA GLY A 41 -9.34 13.06 19.32
C GLY A 41 -9.42 13.87 20.63
N PRO A 42 -9.60 13.20 21.79
CA PRO A 42 -9.67 13.86 23.10
C PRO A 42 -8.43 14.69 23.46
N LEU A 43 -7.29 14.43 22.80
CA LEU A 43 -5.99 15.04 23.04
C LEU A 43 -5.50 15.94 21.88
N GLY A 44 -6.33 16.18 20.85
CA GLY A 44 -6.00 17.04 19.71
C GLY A 44 -6.07 16.36 18.34
N VAL A 45 -5.32 16.89 17.37
CA VAL A 45 -5.24 16.37 15.99
C VAL A 45 -4.62 14.97 16.02
N ILE A 46 -5.36 13.97 15.55
CA ILE A 46 -4.82 12.62 15.42
C ILE A 46 -3.85 12.60 14.23
N ASN A 47 -2.62 12.18 14.46
CA ASN A 47 -1.61 12.01 13.42
C ASN A 47 -1.94 10.78 12.56
N ALA A 48 -2.03 10.95 11.24
CA ALA A 48 -2.36 9.90 10.30
C ALA A 48 -1.33 8.74 10.29
N ASP A 49 -0.06 9.02 10.59
CA ASP A 49 0.99 8.00 10.62
C ASP A 49 0.82 7.02 11.78
N ASN A 50 0.46 7.50 12.97
CA ASN A 50 0.19 6.62 14.11
C ASN A 50 -1.04 5.73 13.86
N MET A 51 -2.11 6.31 13.28
CA MET A 51 -3.28 5.53 12.86
C MET A 51 -2.95 4.49 11.79
N PHE A 52 -2.02 4.81 10.89
CA PHE A 52 -1.58 3.87 9.87
C PHE A 52 -0.93 2.65 10.52
N ASP A 53 0.03 2.84 11.42
CA ASP A 53 0.74 1.73 12.06
C ASP A 53 -0.20 0.85 12.89
N ASP A 54 -1.13 1.45 13.64
CA ASP A 54 -2.12 0.72 14.43
C ASP A 54 -3.05 -0.14 13.56
N ILE A 55 -3.61 0.44 12.49
CA ILE A 55 -4.51 -0.30 11.59
C ILE A 55 -3.71 -1.36 10.84
N TRP A 56 -2.54 -1.00 10.30
CA TRP A 56 -1.72 -1.90 9.49
C TRP A 56 -1.22 -3.12 10.28
N ALA A 57 -0.95 -2.97 11.59
CA ALA A 57 -0.60 -4.08 12.46
C ALA A 57 -1.73 -5.11 12.63
N THR A 58 -2.99 -4.69 12.43
CA THR A 58 -4.17 -5.56 12.55
C THR A 58 -4.69 -6.11 11.21
N VAL A 59 -4.21 -5.57 10.09
CA VAL A 59 -4.62 -5.99 8.75
C VAL A 59 -4.15 -7.42 8.50
N SER A 60 -5.10 -8.30 8.20
CA SER A 60 -4.82 -9.66 7.78
C SER A 60 -4.74 -9.75 6.25
N SER A 61 -4.21 -10.87 5.75
CA SER A 61 -4.13 -11.12 4.30
C SER A 61 -5.51 -11.12 3.62
N ASP A 62 -6.57 -11.44 4.36
CA ASP A 62 -7.94 -11.49 3.86
C ASP A 62 -8.56 -10.09 3.71
N ASP A 63 -8.05 -9.10 4.46
CA ASP A 63 -8.48 -7.70 4.38
C ASP A 63 -7.82 -6.96 3.20
N LEU A 64 -6.83 -7.56 2.55
CA LEU A 64 -6.09 -6.94 1.45
C LEU A 64 -6.96 -6.86 0.19
N GLU A 65 -7.18 -5.63 -0.26
CA GLU A 65 -7.86 -5.35 -1.52
C GLU A 65 -6.91 -5.61 -2.70
N LYS A 66 -7.42 -6.18 -3.78
CA LYS A 66 -6.60 -6.40 -4.99
C LYS A 66 -6.45 -5.09 -5.76
N PRO A 67 -5.23 -4.77 -6.25
CA PRO A 67 -5.04 -3.59 -7.08
C PRO A 67 -5.85 -3.67 -8.37
N ASP A 68 -6.37 -2.52 -8.79
CA ASP A 68 -6.98 -2.37 -10.11
C ASP A 68 -5.96 -2.62 -11.22
N LYS A 69 -6.42 -3.04 -12.40
CA LYS A 69 -5.55 -3.27 -13.58
C LYS A 69 -4.78 -2.03 -14.03
N ASN A 70 -5.27 -0.85 -13.67
CA ASN A 70 -4.67 0.45 -14.01
C ASN A 70 -3.85 1.04 -12.86
N TRP A 71 -3.73 0.33 -11.73
CA TRP A 71 -2.91 0.80 -10.63
C TRP A 71 -1.43 0.56 -10.92
N VAL A 72 -0.65 1.63 -10.78
CA VAL A 72 0.80 1.62 -10.85
C VAL A 72 1.35 2.01 -9.47
N PRO A 73 2.23 1.22 -8.86
CA PRO A 73 2.83 1.55 -7.57
C PRO A 73 3.56 2.89 -7.62
N LYS A 74 3.51 3.67 -6.53
CA LYS A 74 4.36 4.86 -6.38
C LYS A 74 5.82 4.47 -6.21
N ASP A 75 6.08 3.36 -5.51
CA ASP A 75 7.45 2.84 -5.37
C ASP A 75 7.96 2.32 -6.73
N SER A 76 9.00 3.00 -7.23
CA SER A 76 9.64 2.66 -8.50
C SER A 76 10.39 1.32 -8.46
N LYS A 77 10.58 0.71 -7.29
CA LYS A 77 11.14 -0.64 -7.14
C LYS A 77 10.14 -1.75 -7.46
N LEU A 78 8.83 -1.46 -7.36
CA LEU A 78 7.77 -2.43 -7.63
C LEU A 78 7.04 -2.20 -8.95
N LYS A 79 7.38 -1.13 -9.66
CA LYS A 79 6.95 -0.92 -11.04
C LYS A 79 7.54 -1.98 -11.93
N PHE A 80 6.76 -2.45 -12.89
CA PHE A 80 7.31 -3.27 -13.96
C PHE A 80 8.05 -2.40 -14.98
N GLU A 81 9.03 -2.98 -15.68
CA GLU A 81 9.75 -2.28 -16.76
C GLU A 81 8.85 -1.87 -17.95
N TRP A 82 7.65 -2.45 -18.05
CA TRP A 82 6.69 -2.23 -19.14
C TRP A 82 5.46 -1.40 -18.74
N GLU A 83 5.46 -0.83 -17.53
CA GLU A 83 4.41 0.05 -16.99
C GLU A 83 4.75 1.54 -17.12
#